data_AF-A0A846J642-F1
#
_entry.id   AF-A0A846J642-F1
#
_cell.length_a   1.000
_cell.length_b   1.000
_cell.length_c   1.000
_cell.angle_alpha   90.00
_cell.angle_beta   90.00
_cell.angle_gamma   90.00
#
_symmetry.space_group_name_H-M   'P 1'
#
loop_
_entity.id
_entity.type
_entity.pdbx_description
1 polymer ?
#
loop_
_entity_poly.entity_id
_entity_poly.type
_entity_poly.pdbx_seq_one_letter_code
_entity_poly.pdbx_strand_id
1 'polypeptide(L)'
;MNENWCTLAIAVLYERTCTIEQAFELYNQGRIFKNRKKSDEDLADMVKLREFLSLKEIAEIYGSSESTVCQLINKFKKKKIAPCQEPNN
;
A
#
# COMPACT_ATOMS: atom_id res chain seq x y z
N MET A 1 15.74 13.54 -17.83
CA MET A 1 14.58 13.58 -18.75
C MET A 1 14.11 12.19 -19.17
N ASN A 2 15.00 11.23 -19.49
CA ASN A 2 14.60 9.86 -19.82
C ASN A 2 13.97 9.09 -18.65
N GLU A 3 14.42 9.32 -17.41
CA GLU A 3 13.87 8.65 -16.22
C GLU A 3 12.34 8.80 -16.11
N ASN A 4 11.81 10.02 -16.24
CA ASN A 4 10.36 10.25 -16.13
C ASN A 4 9.56 9.49 -17.21
N TRP A 5 10.10 9.43 -18.43
CA TRP A 5 9.48 8.67 -19.52
C TRP A 5 9.55 7.16 -19.28
N CYS A 6 10.67 6.66 -18.76
CA CYS A 6 10.82 5.26 -18.35
C CYS A 6 9.86 4.90 -17.21
N THR A 7 9.74 5.75 -16.18
CA THR A 7 8.81 5.57 -15.07
C THR A 7 7.37 5.56 -15.56
N LEU A 8 7.00 6.46 -16.47
CA LEU A 8 5.67 6.48 -17.08
C LEU A 8 5.41 5.19 -17.88
N ALA A 9 6.37 4.75 -18.69
CA ALA A 9 6.27 3.50 -19.44
C ALA A 9 6.09 2.29 -18.49
N ILE A 10 6.81 2.25 -17.37
CA ILE A 10 6.61 1.23 -16.33
C ILE A 10 5.19 1.34 -15.76
N ALA A 11 4.72 2.53 -15.38
CA ALA A 11 3.39 2.69 -14.80
C ALA A 11 2.24 2.25 -15.73
N VAL A 12 2.41 2.44 -17.04
CA VAL A 12 1.39 2.12 -18.04
C VAL A 12 1.47 0.67 -18.52
N LEU A 13 2.69 0.13 -18.70
CA LEU A 13 2.90 -1.18 -19.32
C LEU A 13 3.08 -2.33 -18.32
N TYR A 14 3.24 -2.04 -17.03
CA TYR A 14 3.41 -3.08 -16.02
C TYR A 14 2.12 -3.89 -15.83
N GLU A 15 2.25 -5.21 -15.69
CA GLU A 15 1.13 -6.16 -15.62
C GLU A 15 0.15 -5.85 -14.48
N ARG A 16 0.60 -5.12 -13.45
CA ARG A 16 -0.21 -4.77 -12.28
C ARG A 16 -0.33 -3.26 -12.17
N THR A 17 -1.46 -2.81 -11.62
CA THR A 17 -1.62 -1.42 -11.17
C THR A 17 -0.53 -1.09 -10.16
N CYS A 18 0.34 -0.14 -10.51
CA CYS A 18 1.35 0.39 -9.61
C CYS A 18 1.20 1.89 -9.48
N THR A 19 1.46 2.40 -8.28
CA THR A 19 1.55 3.84 -8.02
C THR A 19 2.81 4.42 -8.66
N ILE A 20 2.83 5.73 -8.89
CA ILE A 20 3.98 6.41 -9.49
C ILE A 20 5.25 6.19 -8.65
N GLU A 21 5.12 6.20 -7.33
CA GLU A 21 6.21 5.92 -6.40
C GLU A 21 6.75 4.50 -6.55
N GLN A 22 5.86 3.52 -6.79
CA GLN A 22 6.27 2.14 -7.08
C GLN A 22 6.92 2.00 -8.45
N ALA A 23 6.47 2.76 -9.45
CA ALA A 23 7.11 2.79 -10.77
C ALA A 23 8.53 3.37 -10.69
N PHE A 24 8.73 4.43 -9.89
CA PHE A 24 10.07 4.95 -9.60
C PHE A 24 10.93 3.95 -8.82
N GLU A 25 10.35 3.21 -7.87
CA GLU A 25 11.04 2.15 -7.14
C GLU A 25 11.50 1.03 -8.09
N LEU A 26 10.62 0.59 -9.00
CA LEU A 26 10.94 -0.38 -10.05
C LEU A 26 12.06 0.10 -10.97
N TYR A 27 11.99 1.36 -11.42
CA TYR A 27 13.02 1.93 -12.28
C TYR A 27 14.39 1.93 -11.60
N ASN A 28 14.44 2.34 -10.34
CA ASN A 28 15.70 2.50 -9.60
C ASN A 28 16.28 1.17 -9.08
N GLN A 29 15.43 0.22 -8.70
CA GLN A 29 15.87 -0.98 -7.94
C GLN A 29 15.56 -2.29 -8.67
N GLY A 30 14.84 -2.26 -9.79
CA GLY A 30 14.44 -3.42 -10.56
C GLY A 30 13.36 -4.30 -9.90
N ARG A 31 12.80 -3.89 -8.74
CA ARG A 31 11.75 -4.63 -8.03
C ARG A 31 10.88 -3.71 -7.17
N ILE A 32 9.61 -4.08 -6.98
CA ILE A 32 8.75 -3.48 -5.95
C ILE A 32 8.98 -4.20 -4.62
N PHE A 33 9.28 -3.46 -3.56
CA PHE A 33 9.34 -3.98 -2.21
C PHE A 33 7.93 -4.29 -1.68
N LYS A 34 7.53 -5.56 -1.80
CA LYS A 34 6.22 -6.07 -1.34
C LYS A 34 5.96 -5.89 0.17
N ASN A 35 7.03 -5.77 0.96
CA ASN A 35 6.97 -5.63 2.42
C ASN A 35 7.15 -4.19 2.90
N ARG A 36 6.92 -3.20 2.04
CA ARG A 36 7.00 -1.79 2.47
C ARG A 36 5.98 -1.56 3.57
N LYS A 37 6.47 -1.22 4.77
CA LYS A 37 5.61 -0.92 5.91
C LYS A 37 4.81 0.33 5.56
N LYS A 38 3.50 0.17 5.50
CA LYS A 38 2.57 1.28 5.31
C LYS A 38 2.57 2.16 6.58
N SER A 39 2.47 3.48 6.43
CA SER A 39 2.39 4.39 7.58
C SER A 39 1.11 4.12 8.38
N ASP A 40 1.10 4.47 9.67
CA ASP A 40 -0.14 4.43 10.45
C ASP A 40 -1.19 5.41 9.87
N GLU A 41 -0.77 6.48 9.19
CA GLU A 41 -1.64 7.41 8.45
C GLU A 41 -2.30 6.74 7.23
N ASP A 42 -1.49 6.09 6.37
CA ASP A 42 -1.99 5.33 5.23
C ASP A 42 -3.01 4.26 5.66
N LEU A 43 -2.76 3.59 6.79
CA LEU A 43 -3.65 2.57 7.33
C LEU A 43 -4.96 3.18 7.85
N ALA A 44 -4.90 4.35 8.48
CA ALA A 44 -6.09 5.06 8.90
C ALA A 44 -6.94 5.46 7.69
N ASP A 45 -6.31 5.92 6.61
CA ASP A 45 -7.01 6.30 5.39
C ASP A 45 -7.58 5.08 4.66
N MET A 46 -6.87 3.94 4.61
CA MET A 46 -7.44 2.67 4.12
C MET A 46 -8.71 2.26 4.88
N VAL A 47 -8.75 2.48 6.20
CA VAL A 47 -9.92 2.18 7.03
C VAL A 47 -11.08 3.13 6.73
N LYS A 48 -10.83 4.42 6.53
CA LYS A 48 -11.87 5.39 6.12
C LYS A 48 -12.40 5.08 4.73
N LEU A 49 -11.50 4.80 3.78
CA LEU A 49 -11.87 4.46 2.40
C LEU A 49 -12.71 3.19 2.34
N ARG A 50 -12.53 2.25 3.28
CA ARG A 50 -13.35 1.03 3.38
C ARG A 50 -14.84 1.29 3.66
N GLU A 51 -15.20 2.47 4.16
CA GLU A 51 -16.61 2.85 4.35
C GLU A 51 -17.30 3.18 3.03
N PHE A 52 -16.55 3.57 2.01
CA PHE A 52 -17.07 4.05 0.73
C PHE A 52 -16.69 3.16 -0.46
N LEU A 53 -15.57 2.42 -0.37
CA LEU A 53 -14.98 1.65 -1.45
C LEU A 53 -14.83 0.16 -1.13
N SER A 54 -14.85 -0.66 -2.17
CA SER A 54 -14.54 -2.08 -2.09
C SER A 54 -13.05 -2.33 -1.81
N LEU A 55 -12.70 -3.52 -1.33
CA LEU A 55 -11.29 -3.89 -1.12
C LEU A 55 -10.49 -3.85 -2.43
N LYS A 56 -11.15 -4.16 -3.55
CA LYS A 56 -10.56 -4.13 -4.88
C LYS A 56 -10.15 -2.71 -5.28
N GLU A 57 -11.06 -1.77 -5.14
CA GLU A 57 -10.78 -0.36 -5.47
C GLU A 57 -9.67 0.21 -4.58
N ILE A 58 -9.68 -0.13 -3.29
CA ILE A 58 -8.60 0.28 -2.37
C ILE A 58 -7.27 -0.38 -2.78
N ALA A 59 -7.29 -1.65 -3.19
CA ALA A 59 -6.10 -2.34 -3.67
C ALA A 59 -5.52 -1.68 -4.93
N GLU A 60 -6.37 -1.24 -5.85
CA GLU A 60 -5.98 -0.50 -7.05
C GLU A 60 -5.33 0.86 -6.71
N ILE A 61 -5.95 1.64 -5.82
CA ILE A 61 -5.42 2.94 -5.36
C ILE A 61 -4.01 2.80 -4.77
N TYR A 62 -3.78 1.76 -3.95
CA TYR A 62 -2.51 1.56 -3.26
C TYR A 62 -1.55 0.62 -3.99
N GLY A 63 -1.84 0.22 -5.24
CA GLY A 63 -1.02 -0.69 -6.02
C GLY A 63 -0.68 -1.99 -5.28
N SER A 64 -1.67 -2.56 -4.59
CA SER A 64 -1.55 -3.69 -3.68
C SER A 64 -2.57 -4.79 -4.03
N SER A 65 -2.51 -5.93 -3.35
CA SER A 65 -3.53 -6.98 -3.51
C SER A 65 -4.68 -6.82 -2.52
N GLU A 66 -5.88 -7.25 -2.89
CA GLU A 66 -7.06 -7.24 -2.01
C GLU A 66 -6.79 -7.94 -0.67
N SER A 67 -6.14 -9.10 -0.72
CA SER A 67 -5.73 -9.87 0.46
C SER A 67 -4.81 -9.07 1.37
N THR A 68 -3.84 -8.34 0.80
CA THR A 68 -2.94 -7.45 1.54
C THR A 68 -3.73 -6.34 2.23
N VAL A 69 -4.63 -5.67 1.51
CA VAL A 69 -5.46 -4.59 2.08
C VAL A 69 -6.33 -5.12 3.22
N CYS A 70 -6.96 -6.28 3.05
CA CYS A 70 -7.77 -6.92 4.09
C CYS A 70 -6.95 -7.20 5.36
N GLN A 71 -5.76 -7.78 5.21
CA GLN A 71 -4.85 -8.07 6.32
C GLN A 71 -4.41 -6.79 7.04
N LEU A 72 -4.08 -5.74 6.30
CA LEU A 72 -3.63 -4.45 6.85
C LEU A 72 -4.75 -3.77 7.66
N ILE A 73 -5.97 -3.71 7.12
CA ILE A 73 -7.14 -3.15 7.80
C ILE A 73 -7.43 -3.92 9.09
N ASN A 74 -7.45 -5.25 9.03
CA ASN A 74 -7.72 -6.10 10.20
C ASN A 74 -6.64 -5.93 11.28
N LYS A 75 -5.36 -5.88 10.87
CA LYS A 75 -4.23 -5.65 11.79
C LYS A 75 -4.32 -4.29 12.47
N PHE A 76 -4.68 -3.24 11.72
CA PHE A 76 -4.84 -1.89 12.26
C PHE A 76 -6.02 -1.80 13.25
N LYS A 77 -7.17 -2.40 12.91
CA LYS A 77 -8.32 -2.51 13.83
C LYS A 77 -7.94 -3.24 15.12
N LYS A 78 -7.23 -4.37 15.02
CA LYS A 78 -6.75 -5.12 16.19
C LYS A 78 -5.79 -4.32 17.06
N LYS A 79 -4.87 -3.54 16.45
CA LYS A 79 -3.94 -2.65 17.17
C LYS A 79 -4.68 -1.53 17.91
N LYS A 80 -5.77 -0.98 17.37
CA LYS A 80 -6.62 0.00 18.06
C LYS A 80 -7.50 -0.59 19.17
N ILE A 81 -7.97 -1.82 19.00
CA ILE A 81 -8.82 -2.53 19.98
C ILE A 81 -8.01 -3.07 21.16
N ALA A 82 -6.68 -3.23 21.01
CA ALA A 82 -5.78 -3.57 22.10
C ALA A 82 -5.04 -2.32 22.61
N PRO A 83 -5.67 -1.40 23.36
CA PRO A 83 -4.91 -0.58 24.28
C PRO A 83 -4.45 -1.50 25.44
N CYS A 84 -3.25 -1.23 25.94
CA CYS A 84 -2.66 -1.83 27.15
C CYS A 84 -2.06 -3.25 27.00
N GLN A 85 -0.81 -3.31 26.55
CA GLN A 85 0.19 -4.10 27.28
C GLN A 85 1.41 -3.21 27.51
N GLU A 86 1.46 -2.59 28.68
CA GLU A 86 2.70 -2.01 29.21
C GLU A 86 3.72 -3.15 29.33
N PRO A 87 4.98 -2.98 28.87
CA PRO A 87 6.02 -3.94 29.19
C PRO A 87 6.29 -3.85 30.69
N ASN A 88 5.78 -4.81 31.46
CA ASN A 88 6.28 -5.06 32.80
C ASN A 88 7.75 -5.45 32.69
N ASN A 89 8.65 -4.53 33.05
CA ASN A 89 9.89 -4.86 33.76
C ASN A 89 10.45 -3.64 34.49
#